data_AF-A0A543D3L9-F1
#
_entry.id   AF-A0A543D3L9-F1
#
_cell.length_a   1.000
_cell.length_b   1.000
_cell.length_c   1.000
_cell.angle_alpha   90.00
_cell.angle_beta   90.00
_cell.angle_gamma   90.00
#
_symmetry.space_group_name_H-M   'P 1'
#
loop_
_entity.id
_entity.type
_entity.pdbx_description
1 polymer ?
#
loop_
_entity_poly.entity_id
_entity_poly.type
_entity_poly.pdbx_seq_one_letter_code
_entity_poly.pdbx_strand_id
1 'polypeptide(L)'
;MSIPSNAVLTRARVARRYVALVLVVAGVAACVFSVLGTTGGVLGDLRFVATVGFLILGPGWAAAGFLRRAPAAHVWLLTVGVGVAVTLLVGQIMVSSEIWRPDLALYAITVLSIPFLLRHAVVAQ
;
A
#
# COMPACT_ATOMS: atom_id res chain seq x y z
N MET A 1 28.27 16.35 -12.10
CA MET A 1 27.27 15.31 -11.78
C MET A 1 27.97 14.28 -10.89
N SER A 2 27.71 14.26 -9.58
CA SER A 2 28.36 13.30 -8.67
C SER A 2 27.72 11.93 -8.85
N ILE A 3 28.53 10.91 -9.10
CA ILE A 3 28.07 9.52 -9.17
C ILE A 3 27.68 9.12 -7.74
N PRO A 4 26.41 8.73 -7.47
CA PRO A 4 26.01 8.31 -6.14
C PRO A 4 26.80 7.08 -5.71
N SER A 5 27.38 7.12 -4.50
CA SER A 5 28.13 6.00 -3.93
C SER A 5 27.28 4.73 -3.82
N ASN A 6 27.89 3.56 -3.98
CA ASN A 6 27.25 2.25 -3.83
C ASN A 6 26.48 2.10 -2.49
N ALA A 7 26.93 2.78 -1.43
CA ALA A 7 26.26 2.80 -0.13
C ALA A 7 24.88 3.49 -0.17
N VAL A 8 24.71 4.53 -1.00
CA VAL A 8 23.44 5.25 -1.13
C VAL A 8 22.43 4.40 -1.91
N LEU A 9 22.89 3.75 -2.97
CA LEU A 9 22.06 2.89 -3.82
C LEU A 9 21.57 1.63 -3.08
N THR A 10 22.39 1.06 -2.19
CA THR A 10 21.99 -0.08 -1.35
C THR A 10 20.97 0.34 -0.29
N ARG A 11 21.18 1.47 0.41
CA ARG A 11 20.18 2.00 1.36
C ARG A 11 18.83 2.29 0.71
N ALA A 12 18.83 2.88 -0.49
CA ALA A 12 17.60 3.18 -1.21
C ALA A 12 16.82 1.91 -1.60
N ARG A 13 17.51 0.86 -2.03
CA ARG A 13 16.91 -0.46 -2.34
C ARG A 13 16.31 -1.09 -1.10
N VAL A 14 17.06 -1.09 0.00
CA VAL A 14 16.64 -1.63 1.29
C VAL A 14 15.40 -0.89 1.82
N ALA A 15 15.39 0.44 1.78
CA ALA A 15 14.24 1.25 2.19
C ALA A 15 12.97 0.90 1.39
N ARG A 16 13.10 0.75 0.06
CA ARG A 16 11.95 0.38 -0.78
C ARG A 16 11.37 -0.99 -0.44
N ARG A 17 12.25 -1.96 -0.16
CA ARG A 17 11.85 -3.29 0.29
C ARG A 17 11.14 -3.24 1.64
N TYR A 18 11.66 -2.47 2.59
CA TYR A 18 11.02 -2.32 3.90
C TYR A 18 9.62 -1.73 3.80
N VAL A 19 9.44 -0.67 3.00
CA VAL A 19 8.10 -0.08 2.79
C VAL A 19 7.14 -1.13 2.21
N ALA A 20 7.56 -1.89 1.20
CA ALA A 20 6.71 -2.94 0.64
C ALA A 20 6.30 -4.00 1.68
N LEU A 21 7.23 -4.45 2.52
CA LEU A 21 6.95 -5.43 3.58
C LEU A 21 6.02 -4.85 4.66
N VAL A 22 6.25 -3.61 5.09
CA VAL A 22 5.38 -2.93 6.06
C VAL A 22 3.96 -2.79 5.51
N LEU A 23 3.81 -2.46 4.23
CA LEU A 23 2.50 -2.36 3.59
C LEU A 23 1.81 -3.73 3.48
N VAL A 24 2.55 -4.80 3.20
CA VAL A 24 1.98 -6.16 3.24
C VAL A 24 1.47 -6.49 4.65
N VAL A 25 2.28 -6.24 5.68
CA VAL A 25 1.87 -6.47 7.08
C VAL A 25 0.65 -5.61 7.44
N ALA A 26 0.63 -4.33 7.05
CA ALA A 26 -0.49 -3.44 7.30
C ALA A 26 -1.78 -3.91 6.63
N GLY A 27 -1.72 -4.32 5.36
CA GLY A 27 -2.89 -4.84 4.63
C GLY A 27 -3.42 -6.14 5.24
N VAL A 28 -2.54 -7.09 5.57
CA VAL A 28 -2.92 -8.34 6.24
C VAL A 28 -3.51 -8.07 7.62
N ALA A 29 -2.87 -7.22 8.42
CA ALA A 29 -3.37 -6.84 9.75
C ALA A 29 -4.74 -6.16 9.67
N ALA A 30 -4.92 -5.22 8.74
CA ALA A 30 -6.21 -4.56 8.50
C ALA A 30 -7.30 -5.58 8.15
N CYS A 31 -6.99 -6.57 7.31
CA CYS A 31 -7.91 -7.66 6.98
C CYS A 31 -8.26 -8.50 8.21
N VAL A 32 -7.26 -8.89 9.00
CA VAL A 32 -7.46 -9.66 10.24
C VAL A 32 -8.34 -8.90 11.23
N PHE A 33 -8.05 -7.62 11.50
CA PHE A 33 -8.86 -6.79 12.38
C PHE A 33 -10.29 -6.60 11.88
N SER A 34 -10.48 -6.51 10.55
CA SER A 34 -11.80 -6.44 9.94
C SER A 34 -12.59 -7.72 10.18
N VAL A 35 -11.98 -8.90 9.98
CA VAL A 35 -12.60 -10.21 10.23
C VAL A 35 -12.94 -10.40 11.71
N LEU A 36 -12.07 -9.96 12.61
CA LEU A 36 -12.28 -10.04 14.06
C LEU A 36 -13.32 -9.03 14.58
N GLY A 37 -13.86 -8.15 13.74
CA GLY A 37 -14.82 -7.13 14.15
C GLY A 37 -14.25 -6.14 15.17
N THR A 38 -12.92 -5.94 15.17
CA THR A 38 -12.24 -5.13 16.18
C THR A 38 -12.71 -3.68 16.11
N THR A 39 -13.30 -3.18 17.20
CA THR A 39 -13.82 -1.80 17.30
C THR A 39 -13.45 -1.20 18.65
N GLY A 40 -13.16 0.11 18.66
CA GLY A 40 -12.85 0.87 19.87
C GLY A 40 -11.46 0.58 20.50
N GLY A 41 -11.03 1.48 21.36
CA GLY A 41 -9.76 1.40 22.09
C GLY A 41 -8.52 1.33 21.19
N VAL A 42 -7.39 0.97 21.78
CA VAL A 42 -6.07 0.93 21.11
C VAL A 42 -6.07 0.01 19.88
N LEU A 43 -6.77 -1.13 19.95
CA LEU A 43 -6.87 -2.05 18.81
C LEU A 43 -7.71 -1.49 17.66
N GLY A 44 -8.76 -0.71 17.98
CA GLY A 44 -9.52 0.05 16.99
C GLY A 44 -8.67 1.10 16.29
N ASP A 45 -7.84 1.84 17.04
CA ASP A 45 -6.93 2.84 16.48
C ASP A 45 -5.88 2.20 15.58
N LEU A 46 -5.31 1.06 16.00
CA LEU A 46 -4.38 0.28 15.17
C LEU A 46 -5.02 -0.22 13.88
N ARG A 47 -6.26 -0.74 13.95
CA ARG A 47 -7.04 -1.12 12.77
C ARG A 47 -7.21 0.09 11.84
N PHE A 48 -7.59 1.24 12.38
CA PHE A 48 -7.79 2.46 11.59
C PHE A 48 -6.51 2.87 10.86
N VAL A 49 -5.40 3.01 11.58
CA VAL A 49 -4.10 3.41 11.00
C VAL A 49 -3.61 2.41 9.96
N ALA A 50 -3.72 1.11 10.25
CA ALA A 50 -3.32 0.05 9.31
C ALA A 50 -4.17 0.08 8.03
N THR A 51 -5.49 0.22 8.18
CA THR A 51 -6.43 0.26 7.05
C THR A 51 -6.19 1.50 6.19
N VAL A 52 -6.17 2.69 6.80
CA VAL A 52 -6.01 3.95 6.07
C VAL A 52 -4.63 4.04 5.44
N GLY A 53 -3.58 3.70 6.17
CA GLY A 53 -2.21 3.68 5.66
C GLY A 53 -2.07 2.73 4.47
N PHE A 54 -2.66 1.54 4.56
CA PHE A 54 -2.64 0.58 3.47
C PHE A 54 -3.46 1.04 2.26
N LEU A 55 -4.67 1.56 2.44
CA LEU A 55 -5.50 2.02 1.32
C LEU A 55 -4.86 3.21 0.58
N ILE A 56 -4.21 4.12 1.31
CA ILE A 56 -3.54 5.29 0.71
C ILE A 56 -2.24 4.91 -0.01
N LEU A 57 -1.51 3.91 0.47
CA LEU A 57 -0.15 3.63 -0.02
C LEU A 57 0.01 2.30 -0.75
N GLY A 58 -0.72 1.26 -0.34
CA GLY A 58 -0.58 -0.12 -0.82
C GLY A 58 -0.72 -0.26 -2.34
N PRO A 59 -1.85 0.15 -2.93
CA PRO A 59 -2.08 0.04 -4.38
C PRO A 59 -1.07 0.85 -5.20
N GLY A 60 -0.73 2.05 -4.71
CA GLY A 60 0.22 2.92 -5.38
C GLY A 60 1.65 2.39 -5.32
N TRP A 61 2.07 1.79 -4.21
CA TRP A 61 3.41 1.22 -4.08
C TRP A 61 3.56 -0.06 -4.90
N ALA A 62 2.49 -0.85 -4.99
CA ALA A 62 2.38 -1.97 -5.92
C ALA A 62 2.59 -1.52 -7.37
N ALA A 63 1.92 -0.43 -7.79
CA ALA A 63 2.06 0.15 -9.12
C ALA A 63 3.45 0.79 -9.36
N ALA A 64 4.06 1.37 -8.32
CA ALA A 64 5.35 2.02 -8.44
C ALA A 64 6.49 1.07 -8.87
N GLY A 65 6.32 -0.24 -8.68
CA GLY A 65 7.26 -1.27 -9.16
C GLY A 65 7.39 -1.36 -10.68
N PHE A 66 6.49 -0.72 -11.43
CA PHE A 66 6.56 -0.65 -12.89
C PHE A 66 7.32 0.58 -13.41
N LEU A 67 7.65 1.55 -12.54
CA LEU A 67 8.41 2.73 -12.93
C LEU A 67 9.89 2.41 -13.13
N ARG A 68 10.41 2.59 -14.35
CA ARG A 68 11.85 2.48 -14.63
C ARG A 68 12.55 3.80 -14.25
N ARG A 69 13.54 3.73 -13.36
CA ARG A 69 14.48 4.84 -13.04
C ARG A 69 13.81 6.16 -12.58
N ALA A 70 12.71 6.09 -11.85
CA ALA A 70 12.05 7.27 -11.30
C ALA A 70 12.77 7.82 -10.04
N PRO A 71 12.92 9.16 -9.90
CA PRO A 71 13.36 9.78 -8.65
C PRO A 71 12.44 9.42 -7.48
N ALA A 72 12.98 9.35 -6.27
CA ALA A 72 12.22 8.91 -5.08
C ALA A 72 10.95 9.76 -4.84
N ALA A 73 11.00 11.08 -5.06
CA ALA A 73 9.84 11.96 -4.92
C ALA A 73 8.69 11.58 -5.87
N HIS A 74 9.01 11.21 -7.12
CA HIS A 74 7.98 10.80 -8.10
C HIS A 74 7.33 9.47 -7.70
N VAL A 75 8.11 8.54 -7.15
CA VAL A 75 7.59 7.27 -6.62
C VAL A 75 6.57 7.53 -5.50
N TRP A 76 6.90 8.39 -4.55
CA TRP A 76 6.01 8.72 -3.43
C TRP A 76 4.76 9.47 -3.88
N LEU A 77 4.89 10.45 -4.78
CA LEU A 77 3.74 11.17 -5.35
C LEU A 77 2.80 10.22 -6.09
N LEU A 78 3.35 9.34 -6.94
CA LEU A 78 2.55 8.33 -7.63
C LEU A 78 1.88 7.38 -6.63
N THR A 79 2.60 6.96 -5.59
CA THR A 79 2.08 6.04 -4.58
C THR A 79 0.83 6.62 -3.91
N VAL A 80 0.94 7.85 -3.39
CA VAL A 80 -0.18 8.52 -2.71
C VAL A 80 -1.31 8.81 -3.70
N GLY A 81 -0.99 9.35 -4.88
CA GLY A 81 -1.99 9.69 -5.89
C GLY A 81 -2.79 8.47 -6.35
N VAL A 82 -2.11 7.36 -6.67
CA VAL A 82 -2.76 6.13 -7.11
C VAL A 82 -3.55 5.49 -5.98
N GLY A 83 -3.01 5.39 -4.76
CA GLY A 83 -3.75 4.77 -3.65
C GLY A 83 -5.01 5.56 -3.26
N VAL A 84 -4.91 6.89 -3.21
CA VAL A 84 -6.09 7.76 -3.00
C VAL A 84 -7.09 7.62 -4.13
N ALA A 85 -6.66 7.68 -5.39
CA ALA A 85 -7.55 7.56 -6.55
C ALA A 85 -8.26 6.20 -6.58
N VAL A 86 -7.55 5.10 -6.34
CA VAL A 86 -8.14 3.75 -6.27
C VAL A 86 -9.16 3.68 -5.14
N THR A 87 -8.83 4.18 -3.95
CA THR A 87 -9.74 4.14 -2.79
C THR A 87 -11.01 4.95 -3.05
N LEU A 88 -10.89 6.15 -3.61
CA LEU A 88 -12.03 7.00 -3.95
C LEU A 88 -12.87 6.40 -5.07
N LEU A 89 -12.25 5.83 -6.11
CA LEU A 89 -12.96 5.20 -7.21
C LEU A 89 -13.75 3.99 -6.73
N VAL A 90 -13.15 3.12 -5.90
CA VAL A 90 -13.86 1.99 -5.30
C VAL A 90 -15.00 2.47 -4.40
N GLY A 91 -14.76 3.51 -3.59
CA GLY A 91 -15.80 4.18 -2.81
C GLY A 91 -16.96 4.65 -3.69
N GLN A 92 -16.66 5.33 -4.79
CA GLN A 92 -17.65 5.83 -5.73
C GLN A 92 -18.42 4.69 -6.41
N ILE A 93 -17.75 3.60 -6.78
CA ILE A 93 -18.38 2.42 -7.37
C ILE A 93 -19.39 1.80 -6.39
N MET A 94 -18.99 1.64 -5.12
CA MET A 94 -19.88 1.11 -4.08
C MET A 94 -21.13 1.99 -3.91
N VAL A 95 -20.96 3.31 -3.90
CA VAL A 95 -22.08 4.27 -3.82
C VAL A 95 -22.97 4.17 -5.05
N SER A 96 -22.42 4.18 -6.26
CA SER A 96 -23.20 4.14 -7.51
C SER A 96 -23.89 2.81 -7.78
N SER A 97 -23.38 1.72 -7.20
CA SER A 97 -23.97 0.38 -7.33
C SER A 97 -24.92 0.02 -6.19
N GLU A 98 -25.09 0.90 -5.20
CA GLU A 98 -25.88 0.66 -3.98
C GLU A 98 -25.39 -0.54 -3.14
N ILE A 99 -24.17 -1.03 -3.39
CA ILE A 99 -23.55 -2.14 -2.67
C ILE A 99 -22.47 -1.59 -1.74
N TRP A 100 -22.85 -1.29 -0.50
CA TRP A 100 -21.92 -0.78 0.52
C TRP A 100 -21.21 -1.92 1.26
N ARG A 101 -20.09 -2.38 0.71
CA ARG A 101 -19.25 -3.46 1.27
C ARG A 101 -17.77 -3.05 1.41
N PRO A 102 -17.45 -2.12 2.33
CA PRO A 102 -16.09 -1.65 2.54
C PRO A 102 -15.13 -2.74 3.03
N ASP A 103 -15.65 -3.78 3.68
CA ASP A 103 -14.94 -4.99 4.07
C ASP A 103 -14.39 -5.73 2.83
N LEU A 104 -15.27 -6.01 1.86
CA LEU A 104 -14.89 -6.70 0.63
C LEU A 104 -13.94 -5.85 -0.22
N ALA A 105 -14.16 -4.53 -0.26
CA ALA A 105 -13.26 -3.61 -0.93
C ALA A 105 -11.82 -3.69 -0.35
N LEU A 106 -11.69 -3.66 0.97
CA LEU A 106 -10.39 -3.83 1.64
C LEU A 106 -9.76 -5.18 1.27
N TYR A 107 -10.51 -6.28 1.32
CA TYR A 107 -10.00 -7.60 0.98
C TYR A 107 -9.54 -7.68 -0.48
N ALA A 108 -10.35 -7.19 -1.42
CA ALA A 108 -10.04 -7.19 -2.84
C ALA A 108 -8.78 -6.38 -3.15
N ILE A 109 -8.69 -5.15 -2.62
CA ILE A 109 -7.53 -4.28 -2.80
C ILE A 109 -6.28 -4.94 -2.20
N THR A 110 -6.41 -5.59 -1.04
CA THR A 110 -5.32 -6.30 -0.38
C THR A 110 -4.82 -7.47 -1.20
N VAL A 111 -5.72 -8.35 -1.64
CA VAL A 111 -5.40 -9.52 -2.47
C VAL A 111 -4.75 -9.11 -3.79
N LEU A 112 -5.21 -8.02 -4.41
CA LEU A 112 -4.62 -7.50 -5.63
C LEU A 112 -3.24 -6.88 -5.40
N SER A 113 -3.03 -6.16 -4.31
CA SER A 113 -1.79 -5.42 -4.07
C SER A 113 -0.65 -6.30 -3.56
N ILE A 114 -0.93 -7.27 -2.68
CA ILE A 114 0.09 -8.08 -1.99
C ILE A 114 1.05 -8.78 -2.97
N PRO A 115 0.60 -9.47 -4.04
CA PRO A 115 1.50 -10.15 -4.97
C PRO A 115 2.54 -9.21 -5.58
N PHE A 116 2.12 -7.99 -5.95
CA PHE A 116 3.02 -6.98 -6.51
C PHE A 116 3.96 -6.40 -5.46
N LEU A 117 3.47 -6.17 -4.23
CA LEU A 117 4.31 -5.71 -3.11
C LEU A 117 5.38 -6.74 -2.75
N LEU A 118 5.01 -8.03 -2.67
CA LEU A 118 5.95 -9.12 -2.41
C LEU A 118 6.95 -9.28 -3.56
N ARG A 119 6.49 -9.21 -4.82
CA ARG A 119 7.39 -9.15 -5.97
C ARG A 119 8.37 -7.99 -5.84
N HIS A 120 7.91 -6.81 -5.43
CA HIS A 120 8.78 -5.64 -5.22
C HIS A 120 9.80 -5.89 -4.09
N ALA A 121 9.38 -6.53 -3.01
CA ALA A 121 10.25 -6.83 -1.88
C ALA A 121 11.33 -7.87 -2.21
N VAL A 122 11.03 -8.83 -3.09
CA VAL A 122 11.97 -9.90 -3.50
C VAL A 122 12.85 -9.47 -4.67
N VAL A 123 12.27 -8.79 -5.67
CA VAL A 123 12.91 -8.43 -6.95
C VAL A 123 13.51 -7.03 -6.93
N ALA A 124 13.51 -6.30 -5.81
CA ALA A 124 14.33 -5.09 -5.64
C ALA A 124 15.83 -5.46 -5.70
N GLN A 125 16.32 -5.78 -6.89
CA GLN A 125 17.71 -6.01 -7.28
C GLN A 125 18.21 -4.77 -8.01
#